data_AF-A0A4Q5TK31-F1
#
_entry.id   AF-A0A4Q5TK31-F1
#
_cell.length_a   1.000
_cell.length_b   1.000
_cell.length_c   1.000
_cell.angle_alpha   90.00
_cell.angle_beta   90.00
_cell.angle_gamma   90.00
#
_symmetry.space_group_name_H-M   'P 1'
#
loop_
_entity.id
_entity.type
_entity.pdbx_description
1 polymer ?
#
loop_
_entity_poly.entity_id
_entity_poly.type
_entity_poly.pdbx_seq_one_letter_code
_entity_poly.pdbx_strand_id
1 'polypeptide(L)'
;AFRGIFGQGLWIIIGSIAAFLLGQLLDVLVFHRIKKLTGEKAMWLRATGSTIISQLIDSFVVLFIAFYIGKRIQTGQGAPWSLQQVLVTGTGNYIYKFVIALLMTPVIYFVHGFIERYLGKGRASEMKQAAMGASQE
;
A
#
# COMPACT_ATOMS: atom_id res chain seq x y z
N ALA A 1 -17.23 -22.12 18.26
CA ALA A 1 -17.31 -20.81 17.56
C ALA A 1 -16.29 -19.79 18.08
N PHE A 2 -16.33 -19.40 19.37
CA PHE A 2 -15.46 -18.36 19.95
C PHE A 2 -13.95 -18.58 19.75
N ARG A 3 -13.41 -19.76 20.08
CA ARG A 3 -11.97 -20.08 19.86
C ARG A 3 -11.53 -20.06 18.39
N GLY A 4 -12.45 -20.30 17.46
CA GLY A 4 -12.17 -20.26 16.01
C GLY A 4 -12.00 -18.83 15.50
N ILE A 5 -12.88 -17.92 15.92
CA ILE A 5 -12.83 -16.51 15.54
C ILE A 5 -11.61 -15.82 16.15
N PHE A 6 -11.35 -16.06 17.46
CA PHE A 6 -10.21 -15.43 18.13
C PHE A 6 -8.86 -15.96 17.65
N GLY A 7 -8.72 -17.25 17.34
CA GLY A 7 -7.47 -17.76 16.80
C GLY A 7 -7.25 -17.32 15.34
N GLN A 8 -8.28 -17.38 14.49
CA GLN A 8 -8.16 -16.91 13.10
C GLN A 8 -7.88 -15.40 13.04
N GLY A 9 -8.57 -14.61 13.87
CA GLY A 9 -8.34 -13.17 14.00
C GLY A 9 -6.92 -12.84 14.45
N LEU A 10 -6.37 -13.59 15.42
CA LEU A 10 -4.99 -13.40 15.89
C LEU A 10 -3.97 -13.63 14.77
N TRP A 11 -4.15 -14.67 13.95
CA TRP A 11 -3.30 -14.93 12.79
C TRP A 11 -3.42 -13.87 11.70
N ILE A 12 -4.61 -13.31 11.50
CA ILE A 12 -4.81 -12.16 10.61
C ILE A 12 -4.03 -10.94 11.12
N ILE A 13 -4.07 -10.66 12.43
CA ILE A 13 -3.32 -9.56 13.04
C ILE A 13 -1.81 -9.79 12.88
N ILE A 14 -1.31 -10.97 13.23
CA ILE A 14 0.12 -11.31 13.10
C ILE A 14 0.56 -11.22 11.64
N GLY A 15 -0.22 -11.78 10.72
CA GLY A 15 0.05 -11.70 9.29
C GLY A 15 0.07 -10.27 8.77
N SER A 16 -0.84 -9.42 9.25
CA SER A 16 -0.90 -8.00 8.88
C SER A 16 0.31 -7.22 9.40
N ILE A 17 0.73 -7.46 10.64
CA ILE A 17 1.92 -6.80 11.21
C ILE A 17 3.18 -7.24 10.45
N ALA A 18 3.32 -8.54 10.19
CA ALA A 18 4.47 -9.08 9.46
C ALA A 18 4.53 -8.55 8.01
N ALA A 19 3.39 -8.55 7.31
CA ALA A 19 3.29 -8.01 5.96
C ALA A 19 3.59 -6.52 5.91
N PHE A 20 3.07 -5.76 6.88
CA PHE A 20 3.33 -4.33 6.99
C PHE A 20 4.82 -4.03 7.18
N LEU A 21 5.48 -4.72 8.11
CA LEU A 21 6.92 -4.55 8.36
C LEU A 21 7.75 -4.91 7.13
N LEU A 22 7.45 -6.04 6.49
CA LEU A 22 8.14 -6.48 5.27
C LEU A 22 7.87 -5.54 4.10
N GLY A 23 6.63 -5.07 3.93
CA GLY A 23 6.21 -4.13 2.90
C GLY A 23 6.92 -2.79 3.05
N GLN A 24 7.00 -2.25 4.27
CA GLN A 24 7.74 -1.01 4.54
C GLN A 24 9.24 -1.16 4.26
N LEU A 25 9.85 -2.26 4.70
CA LEU A 25 11.28 -2.50 4.45
C LEU A 25 11.56 -2.60 2.95
N LEU A 26 10.74 -3.35 2.23
CA LEU A 26 10.86 -3.48 0.78
C LEU A 26 10.60 -2.17 0.06
N ASP A 27 9.68 -1.34 0.54
CA ASP A 27 9.40 -0.03 -0.07
C ASP A 27 10.66 0.84 -0.02
N VAL A 28 11.28 0.95 1.15
CA VAL A 28 12.51 1.72 1.33
C VAL A 28 13.66 1.15 0.51
N LEU A 29 13.81 -0.18 0.45
CA LEU A 29 14.87 -0.85 -0.31
C LEU A 29 14.71 -0.65 -1.82
N VAL A 30 13.50 -0.88 -2.34
CA VAL A 30 13.17 -0.71 -3.76
C VAL A 30 13.27 0.75 -4.16
N PHE A 31 12.79 1.67 -3.30
CA PHE A 31 12.90 3.10 -3.52
C PHE A 31 14.37 3.53 -3.69
N HIS A 32 15.25 3.07 -2.79
CA HIS A 32 16.69 3.34 -2.90
C HIS A 32 17.32 2.67 -4.12
N ARG A 33 16.88 1.45 -4.48
CA ARG A 33 17.39 0.74 -5.64
C ARG A 33 17.02 1.44 -6.95
N ILE A 34 15.77 1.88 -7.08
CA ILE A 34 15.30 2.65 -8.24
C ILE A 34 16.03 4.00 -8.26
N LYS A 35 16.16 4.70 -7.13
CA LYS A 35 16.95 5.96 -7.04
C LYS A 35 18.36 5.78 -7.58
N LYS A 36 19.04 4.67 -7.26
CA LYS A 36 20.40 4.38 -7.76
C LYS A 36 20.45 4.12 -9.28
N LEU A 37 19.37 3.61 -9.86
CA LEU A 37 19.27 3.28 -11.28
C LEU A 37 18.81 4.48 -12.14
N THR A 38 17.84 5.25 -11.67
CA THR A 38 17.21 6.34 -12.43
C THR A 38 17.69 7.74 -12.05
N GLY A 39 18.53 7.87 -11.01
CA GLY A 39 19.00 9.15 -10.49
C GLY A 39 17.88 10.00 -9.90
N GLU A 40 18.07 11.33 -9.89
CA GLU A 40 17.10 12.28 -9.29
C GLU A 40 15.92 12.65 -10.19
N LYS A 41 16.00 12.37 -11.50
CA LYS A 41 15.04 12.90 -12.48
C LYS A 41 13.68 12.18 -12.45
N ALA A 42 13.60 10.96 -11.93
CA ALA A 42 12.40 10.12 -12.00
C ALA A 42 11.76 9.89 -10.62
N MET A 43 11.44 10.97 -9.89
CA MET A 43 10.85 10.87 -8.55
C MET A 43 9.50 10.12 -8.54
N TRP A 44 8.70 10.30 -9.58
CA TRP A 44 7.44 9.59 -9.73
C TRP A 44 7.66 8.08 -9.93
N LEU A 45 8.57 7.71 -10.82
CA LEU A 45 8.85 6.30 -11.12
C LEU A 45 9.36 5.53 -9.91
N ARG A 46 10.22 6.12 -9.08
CA ARG A 46 10.68 5.49 -7.84
C ARG A 46 9.58 5.34 -6.80
N ALA A 47 8.73 6.36 -6.62
CA ALA A 47 7.67 6.34 -5.60
C ALA A 47 6.55 5.36 -5.99
N THR A 48 6.13 5.38 -7.25
CA THR A 48 5.11 4.47 -7.76
C THR A 48 5.66 3.04 -7.86
N GLY A 49 6.90 2.87 -8.34
CA GLY A 49 7.53 1.56 -8.48
C GLY A 49 7.75 0.86 -7.13
N SER A 50 8.22 1.59 -6.12
CA SER A 50 8.39 1.02 -4.78
C SER A 50 7.05 0.66 -4.15
N THR A 51 6.06 1.54 -4.26
CA THR A 51 4.71 1.31 -3.76
C THR A 51 4.07 0.07 -4.39
N ILE A 52 4.18 -0.09 -5.71
CA ILE A 52 3.61 -1.25 -6.43
C ILE A 52 4.23 -2.56 -5.93
N ILE A 53 5.56 -2.63 -5.83
CA ILE A 53 6.26 -3.85 -5.42
C ILE A 53 5.95 -4.16 -3.95
N SER A 54 5.94 -3.15 -3.10
CA SER A 54 5.69 -3.34 -1.67
C SER A 54 4.25 -3.71 -1.37
N GLN A 55 3.28 -3.13 -2.08
CA GLN A 55 1.87 -3.52 -1.96
C GLN A 55 1.62 -4.93 -2.46
N LEU A 56 2.34 -5.38 -3.50
CA LEU A 56 2.28 -6.77 -3.94
C LEU A 56 2.74 -7.70 -2.82
N ILE A 57 3.91 -7.46 -2.24
CA ILE A 57 4.41 -8.34 -1.18
C ILE A 57 3.53 -8.28 0.08
N ASP A 58 3.10 -7.09 0.50
CA ASP A 58 2.18 -6.92 1.62
C ASP A 58 0.90 -7.75 1.45
N SER A 59 0.19 -7.57 0.33
CA SER A 59 -1.08 -8.25 0.09
C SER A 59 -0.96 -9.78 0.04
N PHE A 60 0.13 -10.31 -0.50
CA PHE A 60 0.36 -11.76 -0.55
C PHE A 60 0.85 -12.30 0.79
N VAL A 61 1.72 -11.59 1.52
CA VAL A 61 2.25 -12.02 2.81
C VAL A 61 1.16 -12.06 3.88
N VAL A 62 0.23 -11.09 3.90
CA VAL A 62 -0.93 -11.13 4.82
C VAL A 62 -1.72 -12.42 4.60
N LEU A 63 -2.11 -12.70 3.36
CA LEU A 63 -2.93 -13.86 3.04
C LEU A 63 -2.19 -15.18 3.32
N PHE A 64 -0.89 -15.21 3.01
CA PHE A 64 -0.05 -16.37 3.25
C PHE A 64 0.10 -16.68 4.74
N ILE A 65 0.42 -15.68 5.57
CA ILE A 65 0.59 -15.90 7.01
C ILE A 65 -0.75 -16.20 7.68
N ALA A 66 -1.80 -15.44 7.36
CA ALA A 66 -3.09 -15.56 8.03
C ALA A 66 -3.86 -16.84 7.65
N PHE A 67 -3.90 -17.20 6.35
CA PHE A 67 -4.78 -18.27 5.85
C PHE A 67 -4.05 -19.56 5.48
N TYR A 68 -2.75 -19.51 5.18
CA TYR A 68 -1.96 -20.71 4.90
C TYR A 68 -1.20 -21.20 6.14
N ILE A 69 -0.36 -20.33 6.74
CA ILE A 69 0.43 -20.70 7.92
C ILE A 69 -0.46 -20.83 9.17
N GLY A 70 -1.27 -19.81 9.47
CA GLY A 70 -2.08 -19.78 10.69
C GLY A 70 -3.03 -20.97 10.82
N LYS A 71 -3.65 -21.37 9.70
CA LYS A 71 -4.54 -22.53 9.63
C LYS A 71 -3.82 -23.88 9.64
N ARG A 72 -2.53 -23.94 9.28
CA ARG A 72 -1.68 -25.13 9.40
C ARG A 72 -1.12 -25.32 10.80
N ILE A 73 -0.79 -24.23 11.49
CA ILE A 73 -0.24 -24.26 12.85
C ILE A 73 -1.35 -24.50 13.87
N GLN A 74 -2.52 -23.89 13.70
CA GLN A 74 -3.64 -24.03 14.63
C GLN A 74 -4.62 -25.10 14.15
N THR A 75 -4.40 -26.34 14.61
CA THR A 75 -5.29 -27.48 14.38
C THR A 75 -6.67 -27.24 15.02
N GLY A 76 -7.73 -27.36 14.23
CA GLY A 76 -9.12 -27.20 14.68
C GLY A 76 -9.92 -26.04 14.05
N GLN A 77 -9.35 -25.27 13.12
CA GLN A 77 -10.05 -24.15 12.43
C GLN A 77 -10.40 -24.41 10.96
N GLY A 78 -10.65 -25.67 10.60
CA GLY A 78 -10.98 -26.10 9.23
C GLY A 78 -9.76 -26.17 8.30
N ALA A 79 -9.95 -26.65 7.07
CA ALA A 79 -8.85 -26.90 6.14
C ALA A 79 -8.02 -25.63 5.83
N PRO A 80 -6.68 -25.72 5.78
CA PRO A 80 -5.84 -24.61 5.33
C PRO A 80 -6.21 -24.24 3.90
N TRP A 81 -6.12 -22.94 3.59
CA TRP A 81 -6.36 -22.49 2.22
C TRP A 81 -5.32 -23.10 1.29
N SER A 82 -5.76 -23.51 0.10
CA SER A 82 -4.82 -23.97 -0.92
C SER A 82 -3.97 -22.80 -1.41
N LEU A 83 -2.77 -23.10 -1.90
CA LEU A 83 -1.88 -22.09 -2.49
C LEU A 83 -2.59 -21.36 -3.64
N GLN A 84 -3.46 -22.07 -4.38
CA GLN A 84 -4.30 -21.49 -5.42
C GLN A 84 -5.31 -20.46 -4.87
N GLN A 85 -5.94 -20.70 -3.72
CA GLN A 85 -6.87 -19.73 -3.11
C GLN A 85 -6.15 -18.46 -2.66
N VAL A 86 -4.95 -18.60 -2.09
CA VAL A 86 -4.10 -17.46 -1.70
C VAL A 86 -3.69 -16.67 -2.93
N LEU A 87 -3.23 -17.33 -4.00
CA LEU A 87 -2.83 -16.67 -5.24
C LEU A 87 -4.01 -15.96 -5.91
N VAL A 88 -5.15 -16.63 -6.09
CA VAL A 88 -6.32 -16.03 -6.75
C VAL A 88 -6.84 -14.82 -5.97
N THR A 89 -6.95 -14.93 -4.65
CA THR A 89 -7.43 -13.83 -3.80
C THR A 89 -6.41 -12.69 -3.71
N GLY A 90 -5.12 -13.02 -3.59
CA GLY A 90 -4.03 -12.06 -3.54
C GLY A 90 -3.89 -11.29 -4.85
N THR A 91 -3.90 -11.98 -5.99
CA THR A 91 -3.89 -11.36 -7.31
C THR A 91 -5.13 -10.49 -7.52
N GLY A 92 -6.32 -10.95 -7.12
CA GLY A 92 -7.54 -10.14 -7.20
C GLY A 92 -7.46 -8.86 -6.36
N ASN A 93 -6.98 -8.95 -5.12
CA ASN A 93 -6.79 -7.80 -4.24
C ASN A 93 -5.76 -6.81 -4.82
N TYR A 94 -4.66 -7.34 -5.36
CA TYR A 94 -3.61 -6.55 -5.96
C TYR A 94 -4.10 -5.81 -7.22
N ILE A 95 -4.77 -6.51 -8.15
CA ILE A 95 -5.33 -5.89 -9.36
C ILE A 95 -6.33 -4.80 -8.98
N TYR A 96 -7.21 -5.08 -8.02
CA TYR A 96 -8.17 -4.09 -7.54
C TYR A 96 -7.47 -2.83 -7.01
N LYS A 97 -6.49 -2.99 -6.10
CA LYS A 97 -5.71 -1.86 -5.56
C LYS A 97 -4.96 -1.10 -6.66
N PHE A 98 -4.39 -1.83 -7.62
CA PHE A 98 -3.67 -1.24 -8.75
C PHE A 98 -4.58 -0.39 -9.64
N VAL A 99 -5.76 -0.90 -10.00
CA VAL A 99 -6.75 -0.14 -10.80
C VAL A 99 -7.24 1.09 -10.04
N ILE A 100 -7.54 0.96 -8.74
CA ILE A 100 -7.94 2.10 -7.91
C ILE A 100 -6.82 3.15 -7.83
N ALA A 101 -5.56 2.74 -7.66
CA ALA A 101 -4.42 3.66 -7.65
C ALA A 101 -4.24 4.38 -8.99
N LEU A 102 -4.42 3.67 -10.11
CA LEU A 102 -4.36 4.24 -11.44
C LEU A 102 -5.48 5.25 -11.68
N LEU A 103 -6.70 4.99 -11.18
CA LEU A 103 -7.85 5.90 -11.28
C LEU A 103 -7.75 7.10 -10.33
N MET A 104 -7.18 6.93 -9.13
CA MET A 104 -6.96 8.01 -8.19
C MET A 104 -5.98 9.07 -8.72
N THR A 105 -4.96 8.65 -9.47
CA THR A 105 -3.95 9.55 -10.04
C THR A 105 -4.57 10.69 -10.87
N PRO A 106 -5.37 10.46 -11.93
CA PRO A 106 -6.01 11.52 -12.70
C PRO A 106 -7.06 12.31 -11.90
N VAL A 107 -7.75 11.66 -10.96
CA VAL A 107 -8.73 12.34 -10.09
C VAL A 107 -8.04 13.40 -9.24
N ILE A 108 -6.85 13.12 -8.69
CA ILE A 108 -6.09 14.10 -7.92
C ILE A 108 -5.71 15.31 -8.78
N TYR A 109 -5.22 15.11 -10.00
CA TYR A 109 -4.90 16.22 -10.91
C TYR A 109 -6.15 17.05 -11.26
N PHE A 110 -7.29 16.38 -11.50
CA PHE A 110 -8.55 17.04 -11.79
C PHE A 110 -9.04 17.89 -10.61
N VAL A 111 -9.00 17.34 -9.39
CA VAL A 111 -9.38 18.05 -8.17
C VAL A 111 -8.44 19.22 -7.89
N HIS A 112 -7.12 19.04 -8.08
CA HIS A 112 -6.16 20.14 -7.93
C HIS A 112 -6.45 21.28 -8.90
N GLY A 113 -6.74 20.95 -10.17
CA GLY A 113 -7.13 21.94 -11.18
C GLY A 113 -8.45 22.65 -10.85
N PHE A 114 -9.43 21.94 -10.29
CA PHE A 114 -10.69 22.52 -9.83
C PHE A 114 -10.48 23.47 -8.65
N ILE A 115 -9.68 23.07 -7.66
CA ILE A 115 -9.35 23.89 -6.48
C ILE A 115 -8.55 25.13 -6.89
N GLU A 116 -7.52 25.01 -7.75
CA GLU A 116 -6.76 26.17 -8.23
C GLU A 116 -7.62 27.17 -9.01
N ARG A 117 -8.61 26.67 -9.76
CA ARG A 117 -9.56 27.50 -10.49
C ARG A 117 -10.60 28.16 -9.57
N TYR A 118 -10.95 27.50 -8.47
CA TYR A 118 -11.90 28.02 -7.47
C TYR A 118 -11.24 29.03 -6.50
N LEU A 119 -10.00 28.81 -6.07
CA LEU A 119 -9.28 29.69 -5.13
C LEU A 119 -8.63 30.91 -5.79
N GLY A 120 -8.40 30.87 -7.10
CA GLY A 120 -7.60 31.86 -7.82
C GLY A 120 -6.10 31.69 -7.56
N LYS A 121 -5.28 31.82 -8.61
CA LYS A 121 -3.82 31.55 -8.59
C LYS A 121 -3.07 32.30 -7.48
N GLY A 122 -3.56 33.46 -7.04
CA GLY A 122 -2.96 34.27 -5.98
C GLY A 122 -3.02 33.64 -4.59
N ARG A 123 -4.21 33.20 -4.14
CA ARG A 123 -4.39 32.65 -2.78
C ARG A 123 -3.82 31.24 -2.63
N ALA A 124 -3.88 30.43 -3.69
CA ALA A 124 -3.30 29.09 -3.69
C ALA A 124 -1.77 29.12 -3.55
N SER A 125 -1.10 30.11 -4.15
CA SER A 125 0.34 30.31 -4.01
C SER A 125 0.72 30.86 -2.63
N GLU A 126 -0.07 31.80 -2.09
CA GLU A 126 0.06 32.30 -0.71
C GLU A 126 -0.07 31.16 0.32
N MET A 127 -1.08 30.30 0.17
CA MET A 127 -1.32 29.17 1.07
C MET A 127 -0.26 28.07 0.94
N LYS A 128 0.25 27.81 -0.28
CA LYS A 128 1.41 26.91 -0.48
C LYS A 128 2.68 27.48 0.19
N GLN A 129 2.95 28.78 0.08
CA GLN A 129 4.10 29.41 0.75
C GLN A 129 3.94 29.40 2.27
N ALA A 130 2.76 29.71 2.80
CA ALA A 130 2.48 29.66 4.23
C ALA A 130 2.60 28.24 4.80
N ALA A 131 2.11 27.21 4.09
CA ALA A 131 2.21 25.82 4.52
C ALA A 131 3.65 25.25 4.44
N MET A 132 4.50 25.80 3.57
CA MET A 132 5.92 25.46 3.49
C MET A 132 6.78 26.25 4.49
N GLY A 133 6.17 27.06 5.37
CA GLY A 133 6.88 27.81 6.40
C GLY A 133 7.62 29.05 5.90
N ALA A 134 7.32 29.54 4.69
CA ALA A 134 7.91 30.76 4.14
C ALA A 134 7.17 32.04 4.61
N SER A 135 6.55 32.00 5.79
CA SER A 135 5.97 33.19 6.42
C SER A 135 7.00 33.81 7.35
N GLN A 136 7.70 34.81 6.81
CA GLN A 136 8.31 35.95 7.50
C GLN A 136 9.06 35.64 8.80
N GLU A 137 10.36 35.37 8.66
CA GLU A 137 11.41 36.21 9.26
C GLU A 137 12.66 36.17 8.38
#